data_AF-A0A7K0RI93-F1
#
_entry.id   AF-A0A7K0RI93-F1
#
_cell.length_a   1.000
_cell.length_b   1.000
_cell.length_c   1.000
_cell.angle_alpha   90.00
_cell.angle_beta   90.00
_cell.angle_gamma   90.00
#
_symmetry.space_group_name_H-M   'P 1'
#
loop_
_entity.id
_entity.type
_entity.pdbx_description
1 polymer ?
#
loop_
_entity_poly.entity_id
_entity_poly.type
_entity_poly.pdbx_seq_one_letter_code
_entity_poly.pdbx_strand_id
1 'polypeptide(L)'
;KDPLLQVSPRAEALVYAAARAQLVSELVEPLLEAGNYVLLDRYIDSSLAYQGAGRALGVEAVAEINRFATGGLTADRTIYLRLDAATRAARRGERGEAADRLEQAGDEFFETAGAAYDELAAADPQRVRTIDAAAAPDAVLAAAIDAIADLLP
;
A
#
# COMPACT_ATOMS: atom_id res chain seq x y z
N LYS A 1 15.21 -20.15 17.86
CA LYS A 1 14.47 -18.87 17.99
C LYS A 1 13.18 -19.17 18.74
N ASP A 2 12.84 -18.37 19.75
CA ASP A 2 11.63 -18.57 20.56
C ASP A 2 10.38 -18.37 19.67
N PRO A 3 9.54 -19.40 19.48
CA PRO A 3 8.33 -19.31 18.64
C PRO A 3 7.24 -18.42 19.25
N LEU A 4 7.38 -17.99 20.51
CA LEU A 4 6.44 -17.10 21.18
C LEU A 4 6.75 -15.61 20.93
N LEU A 5 7.96 -15.27 20.44
CA LEU A 5 8.33 -13.89 20.14
C LEU A 5 7.55 -13.39 18.92
N GLN A 6 6.64 -12.45 19.17
CA GLN A 6 5.90 -11.74 18.12
C GLN A 6 6.69 -10.51 17.66
N VAL A 7 6.62 -10.22 16.36
CA VAL A 7 7.20 -9.00 15.79
C VAL A 7 6.42 -7.79 16.31
N SER A 8 7.10 -6.88 17.01
CA SER A 8 6.47 -5.65 17.48
C SER A 8 6.11 -4.73 16.31
N PRO A 9 5.11 -3.84 16.43
CA PRO A 9 4.74 -2.94 15.36
C PRO A 9 5.88 -2.06 14.82
N ARG A 10 6.76 -1.57 15.69
CA ARG A 10 7.94 -0.79 15.25
C ARG A 10 8.92 -1.65 14.46
N ALA A 11 9.17 -2.89 14.90
CA ALA A 11 10.03 -3.80 14.16
C ALA A 11 9.41 -4.16 12.79
N GLU A 12 8.09 -4.37 12.72
CA GLU A 12 7.34 -4.55 11.48
C GLU A 12 7.60 -3.37 10.51
N ALA A 13 7.37 -2.13 10.96
CA ALA A 13 7.58 -0.94 10.14
C ALA A 13 9.02 -0.80 9.61
N LEU A 14 10.01 -1.05 10.47
CA LEU A 14 11.42 -0.97 10.09
C LEU A 14 11.82 -2.05 9.09
N VAL A 15 11.29 -3.27 9.21
CA VAL A 15 11.56 -4.34 8.24
C VAL A 15 10.97 -4.00 6.87
N TYR A 16 9.73 -3.48 6.82
CA TYR A 16 9.14 -3.01 5.56
C TYR A 16 9.94 -1.86 4.94
N ALA A 17 10.40 -0.89 5.75
CA ALA A 17 11.23 0.21 5.28
C ALA A 17 12.59 -0.29 4.75
N ALA A 18 13.24 -1.22 5.44
CA ALA A 18 14.50 -1.82 4.99
C ALA A 18 14.35 -2.58 3.67
N ALA A 19 13.29 -3.37 3.52
CA ALA A 19 12.99 -4.07 2.26
C ALA A 19 12.74 -3.07 1.11
N ARG A 20 12.03 -1.98 1.40
CA ARG A 20 11.75 -0.92 0.42
C ARG A 20 13.02 -0.19 0.00
N ALA A 21 13.94 0.10 0.93
CA ALA A 21 15.23 0.72 0.61
C ALA A 21 16.04 -0.15 -0.36
N GLN A 22 16.12 -1.45 -0.10
CA GLN A 22 16.81 -2.40 -0.98
C GLN A 22 16.15 -2.46 -2.36
N LEU A 23 14.82 -2.59 -2.42
CA LEU A 23 14.06 -2.62 -3.68
C LEU A 23 14.31 -1.36 -4.52
N VAL A 24 14.31 -0.20 -3.88
CA VAL A 24 14.52 1.08 -4.56
C VAL A 24 15.91 1.14 -5.18
N SER A 25 16.94 0.88 -4.38
CA SER A 25 18.34 0.98 -4.82
C SER A 25 18.71 -0.07 -5.87
N GLU A 26 18.21 -1.30 -5.75
CA GLU A 26 18.62 -2.41 -6.62
C GLU A 26 17.82 -2.48 -7.93
N LEU A 27 16.55 -2.07 -7.92
CA LEU A 27 15.65 -2.26 -9.05
C LEU A 27 14.96 -0.98 -9.50
N VAL A 28 14.27 -0.27 -8.60
CA VAL A 28 13.38 0.83 -9.02
C VAL A 28 14.17 2.00 -9.61
N GLU A 29 15.19 2.49 -8.91
CA GLU A 29 16.01 3.61 -9.39
C GLU A 29 16.67 3.28 -10.74
N PRO A 30 17.39 2.15 -10.90
CA PRO A 30 17.96 1.78 -12.20
C PRO A 30 16.94 1.66 -13.34
N LEU A 31 15.74 1.12 -13.06
CA LEU A 31 14.68 0.99 -14.08
C LEU A 31 14.15 2.36 -14.52
N LEU A 32 13.92 3.28 -13.57
CA LEU A 32 13.47 4.64 -13.85
C LEU A 32 14.53 5.44 -14.61
N GLU A 33 15.82 5.31 -14.23
CA GLU A 33 16.94 5.95 -14.94
C GLU A 33 17.06 5.47 -16.40
N ALA A 34 16.71 4.21 -16.67
CA ALA A 34 16.63 3.65 -18.01
C ALA A 34 15.36 4.05 -18.79
N GLY A 35 14.50 4.90 -18.22
CA GLY A 35 13.29 5.40 -18.86
C GLY A 35 12.11 4.42 -18.86
N ASN A 36 12.12 3.41 -17.99
CA ASN A 36 11.03 2.44 -17.88
C ASN A 36 9.92 2.94 -16.95
N TYR A 37 8.70 2.50 -17.21
CA TYR A 37 7.62 2.55 -16.24
C TYR A 37 7.77 1.41 -15.22
N VAL A 38 7.61 1.72 -13.94
CA VAL A 38 7.65 0.72 -12.86
C VAL A 38 6.28 0.61 -12.20
N LEU A 39 5.66 -0.55 -12.32
CA LEU A 39 4.41 -0.88 -11.62
C LEU A 39 4.75 -1.68 -10.35
N LEU A 40 4.42 -1.12 -9.19
CA LEU A 40 4.62 -1.78 -7.89
C LEU A 40 3.28 -2.19 -7.30
N ASP A 41 3.18 -3.45 -6.90
CA ASP A 41 2.11 -3.89 -5.99
C ASP A 41 2.49 -3.45 -4.57
N ARG A 42 1.87 -2.34 -4.15
CA ARG A 42 2.12 -1.60 -2.90
C ARG A 42 3.44 -0.84 -2.88
N TYR A 43 3.41 0.30 -2.18
CA TYR A 43 4.59 1.10 -1.92
C TYR A 43 4.43 1.85 -0.58
N ILE A 44 4.83 3.13 -0.48
CA ILE A 44 4.84 3.90 0.77
C ILE A 44 3.45 4.04 1.39
N ASP A 45 2.41 4.31 0.58
CA ASP A 45 1.04 4.53 1.07
C ASP A 45 0.53 3.33 1.92
N SER A 46 0.95 2.10 1.59
CA SER A 46 0.63 0.93 2.41
C SER A 46 1.27 0.97 3.80
N SER A 47 2.50 1.47 3.91
CA SER A 47 3.12 1.61 5.23
C SER A 47 2.45 2.69 6.06
N LEU A 48 2.01 3.78 5.43
CA LEU A 48 1.24 4.83 6.12
C LEU A 48 -0.09 4.29 6.65
N ALA A 49 -0.85 3.58 5.82
CA ALA A 49 -2.14 3.02 6.20
C ALA A 49 -2.03 1.91 7.26
N TYR A 50 -1.15 0.92 7.04
CA TYR A 50 -1.07 -0.24 7.94
C TYR A 50 -0.24 0.04 9.19
N GLN A 51 0.99 0.52 9.04
CA GLN A 51 1.87 0.75 10.19
C GLN A 51 1.61 2.11 10.84
N GLY A 52 1.40 3.17 10.06
CA GLY A 52 1.12 4.50 10.60
C GLY A 52 -0.20 4.55 11.35
N ALA A 53 -1.31 4.27 10.64
CA ALA A 53 -2.65 4.30 11.21
C ALA A 53 -3.04 2.98 11.88
N GLY A 54 -3.06 1.87 11.15
CA GLY A 54 -3.55 0.57 11.66
C GLY A 54 -2.81 0.05 12.90
N ARG A 55 -1.49 0.28 13.01
CA ARG A 55 -0.70 -0.02 14.21
C ARG A 55 -0.54 1.15 15.18
N ALA A 56 -1.17 2.29 14.90
CA ALA A 56 -1.08 3.52 15.69
C ALA A 56 0.36 3.98 15.96
N LEU A 57 1.27 3.86 14.99
CA LEU A 57 2.64 4.38 15.10
C LEU A 57 2.77 5.85 14.72
N GLY A 58 1.72 6.42 14.12
CA GLY A 58 1.70 7.78 13.58
C GLY A 58 2.09 7.79 12.10
N VAL A 59 1.22 8.38 11.27
CA VAL A 59 1.40 8.42 9.81
C VAL A 59 2.66 9.20 9.44
N GLU A 60 2.90 10.34 10.08
CA GLU A 60 4.04 11.22 9.83
C GLU A 60 5.36 10.53 10.21
N ALA A 61 5.40 9.84 11.35
CA ALA A 61 6.60 9.13 11.78
C ALA A 61 6.97 8.00 10.79
N VAL A 62 5.96 7.27 10.29
CA VAL A 62 6.18 6.22 9.29
C VAL A 62 6.51 6.82 7.92
N ALA A 63 5.98 7.99 7.58
CA ALA A 63 6.34 8.72 6.36
C ALA A 63 7.81 9.13 6.36
N GLU A 64 8.33 9.68 7.47
CA GLU A 64 9.74 10.07 7.58
C GLU A 64 10.70 8.88 7.49
N ILE A 65 10.36 7.74 8.12
CA ILE A 65 11.13 6.49 7.98
C ILE A 65 11.19 6.06 6.51
N ASN A 66 10.07 6.14 5.79
CA ASN A 66 10.00 5.73 4.40
C ASN A 66 10.69 6.71 3.45
N ARG A 67 10.58 8.01 3.72
CA ARG A 67 11.29 9.05 2.98
C ARG A 67 12.80 8.82 3.07
N PHE A 68 13.31 8.51 4.26
CA PHE A 68 14.71 8.12 4.42
C PHE A 68 15.04 6.84 3.63
N ALA A 69 14.20 5.80 3.75
CA ALA A 69 14.41 4.52 3.09
C ALA A 69 14.46 4.62 1.56
N THR A 70 13.64 5.48 0.95
CA THR A 70 13.52 5.60 -0.51
C THR A 70 14.32 6.75 -1.11
N GLY A 71 15.15 7.45 -0.32
CA GLY A 71 15.84 8.66 -0.78
C GLY A 71 14.88 9.79 -1.19
N GLY A 72 13.62 9.73 -0.74
CA GLY A 72 12.55 10.64 -1.16
C GLY A 72 11.86 10.26 -2.47
N LEU A 73 12.20 9.12 -3.10
CA LEU A 73 11.47 8.62 -4.25
C LEU A 73 10.02 8.28 -3.84
N THR A 74 9.07 8.85 -4.57
CA THR A 74 7.63 8.66 -4.40
C THR A 74 7.01 8.29 -5.74
N ALA A 75 5.82 7.68 -5.71
CA ALA A 75 5.13 7.29 -6.94
C ALA A 75 4.45 8.50 -7.60
N ASP A 76 4.57 8.61 -8.92
CA ASP A 76 3.82 9.60 -9.72
C ASP A 76 2.30 9.34 -9.68
N ARG A 77 1.92 8.05 -9.57
CA ARG A 77 0.53 7.61 -9.37
C ARG A 77 0.44 6.47 -8.38
N THR A 78 -0.56 6.54 -7.51
CA THR A 78 -1.06 5.41 -6.72
C THR A 78 -2.49 5.11 -7.14
N ILE A 79 -2.77 3.86 -7.52
CA ILE A 79 -4.14 3.39 -7.74
C ILE A 79 -4.66 2.77 -6.45
N TYR A 80 -5.61 3.45 -5.81
CA TYR A 80 -6.26 2.95 -4.60
C TYR A 80 -7.54 2.20 -4.96
N LEU A 81 -7.46 0.86 -4.93
CA LEU A 81 -8.62 -0.02 -5.12
C LEU A 81 -9.45 -0.06 -3.82
N ARG A 82 -10.47 0.79 -3.75
CA ARG A 82 -11.34 0.88 -2.57
C ARG A 82 -12.41 -0.18 -2.61
N LEU A 83 -12.51 -0.93 -1.51
CA LEU A 83 -13.51 -1.96 -1.32
C LEU A 83 -14.08 -1.86 0.09
N ASP A 84 -15.40 -1.95 0.23
CA ASP A 84 -16.01 -2.01 1.56
C ASP A 84 -15.63 -3.32 2.29
N ALA A 85 -15.74 -3.28 3.62
CA ALA A 85 -15.34 -4.39 4.48
C ALA A 85 -16.14 -5.68 4.20
N ALA A 86 -17.43 -5.56 3.87
CA ALA A 86 -18.32 -6.69 3.63
C ALA A 86 -17.91 -7.45 2.35
N THR A 87 -17.66 -6.73 1.26
CA THR A 87 -17.21 -7.28 -0.02
C THR A 87 -15.81 -7.85 0.10
N ARG A 88 -14.92 -7.20 0.88
CA ARG A 88 -13.59 -7.74 1.20
C ARG A 88 -13.67 -9.06 1.97
N ALA A 89 -14.57 -9.19 2.94
CA ALA A 89 -14.78 -10.42 3.69
C ALA A 89 -15.28 -11.56 2.78
N ALA A 90 -16.25 -11.29 1.91
CA ALA A 90 -16.78 -12.28 0.97
C ALA A 90 -15.68 -12.82 0.03
N ARG A 91 -14.90 -11.94 -0.61
CA ARG A 91 -13.83 -12.33 -1.54
C ARG A 91 -12.70 -13.12 -0.87
N ARG A 92 -12.40 -12.84 0.41
CA ARG A 92 -11.41 -13.64 1.17
C ARG A 92 -11.89 -15.06 1.42
N GLY A 93 -13.17 -15.23 1.74
CA GLY A 93 -13.76 -16.56 1.93
C GLY A 93 -13.68 -17.44 0.69
N GLU A 94 -13.78 -16.84 -0.50
CA GLU A 94 -13.70 -17.54 -1.79
C GLU A 94 -12.27 -17.98 -2.16
N ARG A 95 -11.24 -17.24 -1.76
CA ARG A 95 -9.84 -17.55 -2.10
C ARG A 95 -9.26 -18.73 -1.32
N GLY A 96 -9.81 -19.05 -0.14
CA GLY A 96 -9.35 -20.18 0.67
C GLY A 96 -7.90 -20.09 1.14
N GLU A 97 -7.28 -18.91 1.10
CA GLU A 97 -5.90 -18.67 1.50
C GLU A 97 -5.79 -18.60 3.03
N ALA A 98 -4.69 -19.15 3.57
CA ALA A 98 -4.40 -19.03 4.99
C ALA A 98 -4.06 -17.57 5.32
N ALA A 99 -4.76 -17.00 6.30
CA ALA A 99 -4.61 -15.59 6.65
C ALA A 99 -3.16 -15.27 7.04
N ASP A 100 -2.56 -14.31 6.34
CA ASP A 100 -1.24 -13.80 6.72
C ASP A 100 -1.28 -13.01 8.05
N ARG A 101 -0.12 -12.59 8.56
CA ARG A 101 -0.04 -11.90 9.86
C ARG A 101 -0.80 -10.55 9.90
N LEU A 102 -0.91 -9.86 8.77
CA LEU A 102 -1.70 -8.63 8.69
C LEU A 102 -3.19 -8.97 8.63
N GLU A 103 -3.57 -10.03 7.91
CA GLU A 103 -4.95 -10.53 7.82
C GLU A 103 -5.49 -11.01 9.16
N GLN A 104 -4.60 -11.45 10.06
CA GLN A 104 -4.94 -11.80 11.44
C GLN A 104 -5.11 -10.59 12.37
N ALA A 105 -4.86 -9.36 11.93
CA ALA A 105 -4.94 -8.16 12.77
C ALA A 105 -6.37 -7.72 13.12
N GLY A 106 -7.40 -8.35 12.54
CA GLY A 106 -8.82 -8.08 12.82
C GLY A 106 -9.43 -6.95 12.00
N ASP A 107 -10.75 -6.80 12.09
CA ASP A 107 -11.51 -5.87 11.25
C ASP A 107 -11.22 -4.39 11.57
N GLU A 108 -11.09 -4.03 12.85
CA GLU A 108 -10.77 -2.65 13.29
C GLU A 108 -9.45 -2.14 12.68
N PHE A 109 -8.45 -3.02 12.56
CA PHE A 109 -7.18 -2.71 11.90
C PHE A 109 -7.39 -2.36 10.42
N PHE A 110 -8.23 -3.12 9.71
CA PHE A 110 -8.49 -2.90 8.30
C PHE A 110 -9.42 -1.72 8.04
N GLU A 111 -10.36 -1.45 8.93
CA GLU A 111 -11.19 -0.24 8.89
C GLU A 111 -10.33 1.01 9.07
N THR A 112 -9.44 1.01 10.09
CA THR A 112 -8.50 2.11 10.34
C THR A 112 -7.55 2.32 9.16
N ALA A 113 -6.99 1.25 8.61
CA ALA A 113 -6.13 1.33 7.44
C ALA A 113 -6.90 1.82 6.19
N GLY A 114 -8.17 1.41 6.03
CA GLY A 114 -9.03 1.88 4.95
C GLY A 114 -9.29 3.38 5.03
N ALA A 115 -9.66 3.88 6.22
CA ALA A 115 -9.86 5.31 6.47
C ALA A 115 -8.58 6.11 6.16
N ALA A 116 -7.40 5.60 6.53
CA ALA A 116 -6.13 6.24 6.20
C ALA A 116 -5.87 6.31 4.68
N TYR A 117 -6.26 5.31 3.90
CA TYR A 117 -6.19 5.40 2.43
C TYR A 117 -7.18 6.43 1.87
N ASP A 118 -8.40 6.50 2.40
CA ASP A 118 -9.37 7.53 2.00
C ASP A 118 -8.84 8.94 2.28
N GLU A 119 -8.17 9.15 3.43
CA GLU A 119 -7.52 10.42 3.78
C GLU A 119 -6.35 10.75 2.84
N LEU A 120 -5.48 9.78 2.53
CA LEU A 120 -4.38 9.95 1.57
C LEU A 120 -4.91 10.32 0.18
N ALA A 121 -6.00 9.68 -0.25
CA ALA A 121 -6.66 9.96 -1.52
C ALA A 121 -7.31 11.36 -1.55
N ALA A 122 -7.89 11.80 -0.44
CA ALA A 122 -8.47 13.13 -0.33
C ALA A 122 -7.40 14.24 -0.28
N ALA A 123 -6.25 13.96 0.35
CA ALA A 123 -5.16 14.93 0.49
C ALA A 123 -4.41 15.19 -0.82
N ASP A 124 -4.27 14.16 -1.66
CA ASP A 124 -3.61 14.27 -2.96
C ASP A 124 -4.38 13.47 -4.03
N PRO A 125 -5.55 13.96 -4.46
CA PRO A 125 -6.40 13.24 -5.39
C PRO A 125 -5.77 13.13 -6.78
N GLN A 126 -4.79 13.97 -7.10
CA GLN A 126 -4.04 13.86 -8.34
C GLN A 126 -3.11 12.65 -8.29
N ARG A 127 -2.25 12.53 -7.28
CA ARG A 127 -1.35 11.37 -7.17
C ARG A 127 -2.09 10.08 -6.84
N VAL A 128 -3.08 10.11 -5.95
CA VAL A 128 -3.81 8.92 -5.48
C VAL A 128 -5.20 8.87 -6.11
N ARG A 129 -5.39 7.98 -7.08
CA ARG A 129 -6.68 7.79 -7.77
C ARG A 129 -7.44 6.64 -7.14
N THR A 130 -8.57 6.94 -6.52
CA THR A 130 -9.48 5.94 -5.97
C THR A 130 -10.33 5.31 -7.06
N ILE A 131 -10.38 3.98 -7.07
CA ILE A 131 -11.21 3.17 -7.98
C ILE A 131 -12.12 2.29 -7.13
N ASP A 132 -13.40 2.24 -7.51
CA ASP A 132 -14.35 1.31 -6.91
C ASP A 132 -14.02 -0.12 -7.31
N ALA A 133 -13.47 -0.88 -6.37
CA ALA A 133 -13.08 -2.27 -6.57
C ALA A 133 -14.25 -3.24 -6.41
N ALA A 134 -15.46 -2.78 -6.06
CA ALA A 134 -16.67 -3.61 -6.01
C ALA A 134 -17.20 -3.94 -7.42
N ALA A 135 -16.83 -3.14 -8.42
CA ALA A 135 -17.17 -3.38 -9.83
C ALA A 135 -16.54 -4.69 -10.37
N ALA A 136 -17.00 -5.10 -11.56
CA ALA A 136 -16.45 -6.25 -12.26
C ALA A 136 -14.97 -6.04 -12.63
N PRO A 137 -14.12 -7.09 -12.64
CA PRO A 137 -12.69 -6.96 -12.90
C PRO A 137 -12.32 -6.17 -14.15
N ASP A 138 -13.04 -6.36 -15.27
CA ASP A 138 -12.78 -5.64 -16.52
C ASP A 138 -13.06 -4.13 -16.38
N ALA A 139 -14.09 -3.75 -15.62
CA ALA A 139 -14.41 -2.35 -15.36
C ALA A 139 -13.37 -1.69 -14.44
N VAL A 140 -12.90 -2.43 -13.43
CA VAL A 140 -11.82 -1.98 -12.54
C VAL A 140 -10.52 -1.78 -13.33
N LEU A 141 -10.19 -2.70 -14.24
CA LEU A 141 -9.01 -2.59 -15.10
C LEU A 141 -9.11 -1.38 -16.03
N ALA A 142 -10.24 -1.17 -16.69
CA ALA A 142 -10.45 -0.01 -17.55
C ALA A 142 -10.26 1.31 -16.78
N ALA A 143 -10.87 1.42 -15.60
CA ALA A 143 -10.70 2.60 -14.73
C ALA A 143 -9.24 2.79 -14.29
N ALA A 144 -8.49 1.71 -14.04
CA ALA A 144 -7.09 1.78 -13.65
C ALA A 144 -6.18 2.27 -14.79
N ILE A 145 -6.47 1.85 -16.03
CA ILE A 145 -5.79 2.33 -17.22
C ILE A 145 -6.09 3.82 -17.44
N ASP A 146 -7.36 4.23 -17.34
CA ASP A 146 -7.75 5.63 -17.47
C ASP A 146 -7.06 6.52 -16.42
N ALA A 147 -6.90 6.01 -15.19
CA ALA A 147 -6.27 6.72 -14.08
C ALA A 147 -4.75 6.96 -14.24
N ILE A 148 -4.08 6.25 -15.15
CA ILE A 148 -2.66 6.45 -15.49
C ILE A 148 -2.46 7.05 -16.88
N ALA A 149 -3.53 7.26 -17.66
CA ALA A 149 -3.42 7.63 -19.07
C ALA A 149 -2.66 8.95 -19.30
N ASP A 150 -2.74 9.89 -18.35
CA ASP A 150 -2.02 11.17 -18.39
C ASP A 150 -0.51 11.06 -18.11
N LEU A 151 -0.02 9.86 -17.74
CA LEU A 151 1.40 9.55 -17.55
C LEU A 151 2.01 8.75 -18.71
N LEU A 152 1.17 8.29 -19.64
CA LEU A 152 1.58 7.53 -20.81
C LEU A 152 1.82 8.46 -22.01
N PRO A 153 2.72 8.09 -22.94
CA PRO A 153 3.01 8.88 -24.13
C PRO A 153 1.88 8.88 -25.16
#